data_AF-A0A4R6U7J8-F1
#
_entry.id   AF-A0A4R6U7J8-F1
#
_cell.length_a   1.000
_cell.length_b   1.000
_cell.length_c   1.000
_cell.angle_alpha   90.00
_cell.angle_beta   90.00
_cell.angle_gamma   90.00
#
_symmetry.space_group_name_H-M   'P 1'
#
loop_
_entity.id
_entity.type
_entity.pdbx_description
1 polymer ?
#
loop_
_entity_poly.entity_id
_entity_poly.type
_entity_poly.pdbx_seq_one_letter_code
_entity_poly.pdbx_strand_id
1 'polypeptide(L)'
;MSIAIEKVTAFITRSRAGVTELLLFEHPHAGIQLPAGTVEVAESHRAAAVREAMEETGIQQYKGTKYIGKMESELPTDQFAVTTDTKVYSRPDTTSFDWARFLRGIRVNLQRVEGSFSQVSYEENDQLVHPNYTTYHIMGWVPTDCLTNRMVRYFYHLSVEDDGRQSWVVEVDNHHYRLFWSPIEHLPAIVTPQQAWIEYVCNELHYRFDEAAKSNPNDTAQ
;
A
#
# COMPACT_ATOMS: atom_id res chain seq x y z
N MET A 1 17.48 10.60 13.90
CA MET A 1 17.35 9.42 13.03
C MET A 1 16.10 9.62 12.20
N SER A 2 16.19 9.63 10.86
CA SER A 2 14.99 9.73 10.02
C SER A 2 14.15 8.46 10.20
N ILE A 3 12.88 8.65 10.57
CA ILE A 3 11.92 7.56 10.74
C ILE A 3 11.57 7.03 9.35
N ALA A 4 11.59 5.71 9.15
CA ALA A 4 11.12 5.13 7.90
C ALA A 4 9.59 5.17 7.84
N ILE A 5 9.02 5.39 6.65
CA ILE A 5 7.58 5.20 6.48
C ILE A 5 7.28 3.71 6.42
N GLU A 6 6.30 3.28 7.21
CA GLU A 6 5.89 1.89 7.25
C GLU A 6 4.65 1.68 6.36
N LYS A 7 4.70 0.62 5.56
CA LYS A 7 3.65 0.22 4.63
C LYS A 7 3.31 -1.25 4.87
N VAL A 8 2.13 -1.66 4.44
CA VAL A 8 1.70 -3.07 4.47
C VAL A 8 1.20 -3.52 3.11
N THR A 9 1.32 -4.82 2.85
CA THR A 9 0.65 -5.50 1.74
C THR A 9 0.03 -6.78 2.28
N ALA A 10 -1.25 -6.99 1.96
CA ALA A 10 -2.00 -8.19 2.32
C ALA A 10 -2.20 -9.07 1.08
N PHE A 11 -1.67 -10.29 1.14
CA PHE A 11 -1.97 -11.36 0.20
C PHE A 11 -3.16 -12.14 0.74
N ILE A 12 -4.30 -12.04 0.10
CA ILE A 12 -5.53 -12.71 0.56
C ILE A 12 -5.75 -13.95 -0.29
N THR A 13 -5.76 -15.12 0.34
CA THR A 13 -5.97 -16.39 -0.38
C THR A 13 -7.22 -17.12 0.06
N ARG A 14 -7.70 -17.98 -0.83
CA ARG A 14 -8.62 -19.07 -0.50
C ARG A 14 -8.12 -20.37 -1.11
N SER A 15 -8.64 -21.49 -0.62
CA SER A 15 -8.46 -22.79 -1.24
C SER A 15 -9.76 -23.24 -1.89
N ARG A 16 -9.71 -23.59 -3.17
CA ARG A 16 -10.86 -24.11 -3.92
C ARG A 16 -10.44 -25.31 -4.75
N ALA A 17 -11.10 -26.44 -4.53
CA ALA A 17 -10.79 -27.71 -5.22
C ALA A 17 -9.29 -28.09 -5.18
N GLY A 18 -8.60 -27.79 -4.07
CA GLY A 18 -7.17 -28.09 -3.90
C GLY A 18 -6.21 -27.08 -4.53
N VAL A 19 -6.71 -26.02 -5.17
CA VAL A 19 -5.92 -24.92 -5.74
C VAL A 19 -5.95 -23.72 -4.79
N THR A 20 -4.80 -23.09 -4.57
CA THR A 20 -4.71 -21.80 -3.87
C THR A 20 -4.93 -20.68 -4.88
N GLU A 21 -5.89 -19.83 -4.60
CA GLU A 21 -6.18 -18.64 -5.39
C GLU A 21 -5.87 -17.39 -4.58
N LEU A 22 -5.32 -16.38 -5.26
CA LEU A 22 -5.04 -15.05 -4.72
C LEU A 22 -6.17 -14.10 -5.13
N LEU A 23 -6.63 -13.29 -4.19
CA LEU A 23 -7.58 -12.23 -4.47
C LEU A 23 -6.85 -11.04 -5.08
N LEU A 24 -7.34 -10.56 -6.21
CA LEU A 24 -6.86 -9.38 -6.89
C LEU A 24 -8.01 -8.40 -7.08
N PHE A 25 -7.71 -7.10 -7.10
CA PHE A 25 -8.67 -6.08 -7.49
C PHE A 25 -8.21 -5.35 -8.75
N GLU A 26 -9.14 -5.11 -9.66
CA GLU A 26 -8.92 -4.39 -10.90
C GLU A 26 -9.52 -2.98 -10.78
N HIS A 27 -8.64 -1.99 -10.85
CA HIS A 27 -9.01 -0.60 -11.00
C HIS A 27 -9.40 -0.33 -12.46
N PRO A 28 -10.53 0.33 -12.76
CA PRO A 28 -10.97 0.64 -14.14
C PRO A 28 -9.89 1.33 -14.99
N HIS A 29 -9.00 2.06 -14.32
CA HIS A 29 -8.01 2.93 -14.94
C HIS A 29 -6.55 2.64 -14.55
N ALA A 30 -6.33 1.87 -13.48
CA ALA A 30 -5.00 1.70 -12.88
C ALA A 30 -4.55 0.23 -12.79
N GLY A 31 -5.19 -0.65 -13.59
CA GLY A 31 -4.80 -2.05 -13.72
C GLY A 31 -5.12 -2.91 -12.50
N ILE A 32 -4.48 -4.09 -12.44
CA ILE A 32 -4.71 -5.11 -11.42
C ILE A 32 -3.71 -4.95 -10.27
N GLN A 33 -4.20 -5.04 -9.04
CA GLN A 33 -3.47 -4.68 -7.82
C GLN A 33 -3.77 -5.67 -6.67
N LEU A 34 -2.96 -5.53 -5.62
CA LEU A 34 -2.96 -6.24 -4.34
C LEU A 34 -3.25 -5.27 -3.21
N PRO A 35 -3.96 -5.69 -2.15
CA PRO A 35 -4.30 -4.78 -1.07
C PRO A 35 -3.08 -4.25 -0.33
N ALA A 36 -2.97 -2.92 -0.20
CA ALA A 36 -1.77 -2.29 0.30
C ALA A 36 -1.97 -0.83 0.72
N GLY A 37 -1.40 -0.46 1.87
CA GLY A 37 -1.45 0.93 2.31
C GLY A 37 -0.44 1.31 3.37
N THR A 38 -0.73 2.39 4.08
CA THR A 38 0.16 3.00 5.07
C THR A 38 -0.17 2.50 6.46
N VAL A 39 0.86 2.25 7.27
CA VAL A 39 0.66 1.96 8.69
C VAL A 39 0.44 3.28 9.42
N GLU A 40 -0.73 3.42 10.01
CA GLU A 40 -1.12 4.62 10.74
C GLU A 40 -0.39 4.76 12.07
N VAL A 41 -0.39 5.97 12.61
CA VAL A 41 0.26 6.24 13.90
C VAL A 41 -0.40 5.41 15.00
N ALA A 42 0.43 4.72 15.78
CA ALA A 42 -0.01 3.79 16.84
C ALA A 42 -0.83 2.57 16.35
N GLU A 43 -0.82 2.30 15.04
CA GLU A 43 -1.40 1.09 14.46
C GLU A 43 -0.35 -0.04 14.39
N SER A 44 -0.73 -1.26 14.76
CA SER A 44 0.13 -2.43 14.53
C SER A 44 0.16 -2.81 13.06
N HIS A 45 1.28 -3.33 12.53
CA HIS A 45 1.36 -3.72 11.13
C HIS A 45 0.32 -4.78 10.75
N ARG A 46 -0.03 -5.68 11.67
CA ARG A 46 -1.10 -6.66 11.48
C ARG A 46 -2.47 -5.99 11.36
N ALA A 47 -2.77 -5.02 12.23
CA ALA A 47 -4.03 -4.28 12.18
C ALA A 47 -4.14 -3.48 10.88
N ALA A 48 -3.07 -2.80 10.47
CA ALA A 48 -2.99 -2.11 9.19
C ALA A 48 -3.27 -3.05 8.01
N ALA A 49 -2.60 -4.21 7.96
CA ALA A 49 -2.81 -5.17 6.87
C ALA A 49 -4.26 -5.68 6.79
N VAL A 50 -4.91 -5.88 7.93
CA VAL A 50 -6.33 -6.29 7.99
C VAL A 50 -7.25 -5.12 7.59
N ARG A 51 -6.98 -3.90 8.06
CA ARG A 51 -7.75 -2.70 7.71
C ARG A 51 -7.73 -2.44 6.21
N GLU A 52 -6.55 -2.37 5.60
CA GLU A 52 -6.40 -2.15 4.15
C GLU A 52 -7.11 -3.26 3.36
N ALA A 53 -6.94 -4.52 3.78
CA ALA A 53 -7.65 -5.65 3.16
C ALA A 53 -9.18 -5.50 3.27
N MET A 54 -9.70 -5.06 4.41
CA MET A 54 -11.14 -4.82 4.60
C MET A 54 -11.66 -3.66 3.75
N GLU A 55 -10.94 -2.54 3.75
CA GLU A 55 -11.29 -1.31 3.02
C GLU A 55 -11.32 -1.56 1.52
N GLU A 56 -10.31 -2.23 0.96
CA GLU A 56 -10.19 -2.41 -0.50
C GLU A 56 -11.00 -3.60 -1.04
N THR A 57 -11.32 -4.59 -0.20
CA THR A 57 -12.00 -5.84 -0.66
C THR A 57 -13.40 -6.04 -0.13
N GLY A 58 -13.79 -5.32 0.91
CA GLY A 58 -15.05 -5.50 1.63
C GLY A 58 -15.14 -6.80 2.44
N ILE A 59 -14.11 -7.65 2.46
CA ILE A 59 -14.10 -8.90 3.23
C ILE A 59 -13.96 -8.57 4.72
N GLN A 60 -14.95 -8.99 5.51
CA GLN A 60 -15.02 -8.69 6.94
C GLN A 60 -14.44 -9.78 7.85
N GLN A 61 -14.23 -11.00 7.31
CA GLN A 61 -13.84 -12.17 8.10
C GLN A 61 -12.69 -12.93 7.44
N TYR A 62 -11.63 -13.14 8.22
CA TYR A 62 -10.45 -13.90 7.82
C TYR A 62 -10.26 -15.09 8.78
N LYS A 63 -9.96 -16.26 8.22
CA LYS A 63 -9.64 -17.48 8.99
C LYS A 63 -8.31 -17.37 9.72
N GLY A 64 -7.36 -16.64 9.14
CA GLY A 64 -6.04 -16.43 9.71
C GLY A 64 -5.36 -15.21 9.12
N THR A 65 -4.40 -14.69 9.88
CA THR A 65 -3.51 -13.61 9.46
C THR A 65 -2.11 -13.97 9.90
N LYS A 66 -1.23 -14.24 8.94
CA LYS A 66 0.15 -14.68 9.17
C LYS A 66 1.12 -13.64 8.67
N TYR A 67 2.09 -13.27 9.52
CA TYR A 67 3.22 -12.46 9.09
C TYR A 67 4.14 -13.27 8.17
N ILE A 68 4.55 -12.68 7.05
CA ILE A 68 5.46 -13.30 6.07
C ILE A 68 6.88 -12.80 6.27
N GLY A 69 7.05 -11.47 6.37
CA GLY A 69 8.35 -10.82 6.42
C GLY A 69 8.25 -9.34 6.06
N LYS A 70 9.40 -8.69 5.84
CA LYS A 70 9.47 -7.28 5.46
C LYS A 70 10.48 -7.05 4.34
N MET A 71 10.27 -5.98 3.57
CA MET A 71 11.20 -5.44 2.59
C MET A 71 11.54 -4.01 2.95
N GLU A 72 12.83 -3.69 2.99
CA GLU A 72 13.33 -2.33 3.16
C GLU A 72 13.71 -1.76 1.79
N SER A 73 13.37 -0.50 1.55
CA SER A 73 13.72 0.18 0.31
C SER A 73 13.93 1.67 0.54
N GLU A 74 14.60 2.30 -0.41
CA GLU A 74 14.71 3.76 -0.49
C GLU A 74 13.99 4.26 -1.73
N LEU A 75 13.31 5.39 -1.58
CA LEU A 75 12.77 6.15 -2.69
C LEU A 75 13.93 6.79 -3.50
N PRO A 76 13.72 7.08 -4.79
CA PRO A 76 14.69 7.82 -5.59
C PRO A 76 15.13 9.12 -4.92
N THR A 77 16.31 9.63 -5.28
CA THR A 77 16.98 10.77 -4.60
C THR A 77 16.08 11.97 -4.33
N ASP A 78 15.20 12.32 -5.27
CA ASP A 78 14.34 13.50 -5.18
C ASP A 78 12.91 13.19 -4.73
N GLN A 79 12.64 11.96 -4.27
CA GLN A 79 11.33 11.53 -3.80
C GLN A 79 11.35 11.21 -2.31
N PHE A 80 10.35 11.74 -1.61
CA PHE A 80 10.20 11.55 -0.18
C PHE A 80 8.78 11.13 0.16
N ALA A 81 8.62 10.38 1.23
CA ALA A 81 7.34 10.14 1.86
C ALA A 81 7.16 11.09 3.05
N VAL A 82 5.93 11.56 3.22
CA VAL A 82 5.52 12.31 4.40
C VAL A 82 5.35 11.35 5.57
N THR A 83 6.04 11.60 6.69
CA THR A 83 6.05 10.72 7.88
C THR A 83 4.98 11.10 8.90
N THR A 84 4.47 12.33 8.84
CA THR A 84 3.38 12.81 9.70
C THR A 84 2.55 13.80 8.91
N ASP A 85 1.25 13.84 9.18
CA ASP A 85 0.37 14.85 8.59
C ASP A 85 0.97 16.24 8.80
N THR A 86 1.12 16.98 7.70
CA THR A 86 1.75 18.29 7.71
C THR A 86 0.93 19.30 6.93
N LYS A 87 0.94 20.54 7.43
CA LYS A 87 0.49 21.70 6.65
C LYS A 87 1.50 21.98 5.54
N VAL A 88 1.00 22.57 4.46
CA VAL A 88 1.79 23.03 3.32
C VAL A 88 1.79 24.55 3.31
N TYR A 89 2.94 25.13 3.60
CA TYR A 89 3.14 26.56 3.79
C TYR A 89 3.54 27.25 2.49
N SER A 90 3.14 28.51 2.34
CA SER A 90 3.53 29.34 1.20
C SER A 90 5.00 29.81 1.25
N ARG A 91 5.60 29.81 2.44
CA ARG A 91 7.00 30.19 2.72
C ARG A 91 7.63 29.18 3.69
N PRO A 92 8.97 29.12 3.83
CA PRO A 92 9.66 28.27 4.82
C PRO A 92 9.49 28.82 6.25
N ASP A 93 8.24 29.00 6.67
CA ASP A 93 7.84 29.63 7.92
C ASP A 93 6.45 29.12 8.33
N THR A 94 6.35 28.57 9.54
CA THR A 94 5.08 28.04 10.09
C THR A 94 4.02 29.11 10.34
N THR A 95 4.40 30.39 10.39
CA THR A 95 3.48 31.52 10.54
C THR A 95 2.95 32.03 9.20
N SER A 96 3.50 31.55 8.09
CA SER A 96 3.02 31.90 6.75
C SER A 96 1.69 31.22 6.44
N PHE A 97 1.02 31.72 5.41
CA PHE A 97 -0.24 31.15 4.93
C PHE A 97 -0.08 29.67 4.57
N ASP A 98 -0.83 28.81 5.24
CA ASP A 98 -1.00 27.40 4.89
C ASP A 98 -2.27 27.21 4.07
N TRP A 99 -2.16 26.46 2.97
CA TRP A 99 -3.22 26.39 1.95
C TRP A 99 -3.60 24.95 1.57
N ALA A 100 -2.79 23.99 1.96
CA ALA A 100 -3.03 22.57 1.76
C ALA A 100 -2.47 21.74 2.94
N ARG A 101 -2.79 20.45 2.98
CA ARG A 101 -2.21 19.49 3.91
C ARG A 101 -1.75 18.26 3.13
N PHE A 102 -0.58 17.73 3.49
CA PHE A 102 -0.16 16.41 3.04
C PHE A 102 -0.35 15.41 4.17
N LEU A 103 -1.02 14.31 3.84
CA LEU A 103 -1.23 13.20 4.76
C LEU A 103 0.01 12.31 4.83
N ARG A 104 0.17 11.63 5.97
CA ARG A 104 1.19 10.60 6.15
C ARG A 104 1.13 9.57 5.02
N GLY A 105 2.31 9.16 4.55
CA GLY A 105 2.48 8.15 3.53
C GLY A 105 2.35 8.63 2.09
N ILE A 106 1.90 9.87 1.85
CA ILE A 106 1.92 10.51 0.54
C ILE A 106 3.38 10.70 0.08
N ARG A 107 3.61 10.46 -1.21
CA ARG A 107 4.90 10.72 -1.87
C ARG A 107 4.93 12.13 -2.45
N VAL A 108 6.04 12.82 -2.27
CA VAL A 108 6.28 14.17 -2.76
C VAL A 108 7.65 14.26 -3.42
N ASN A 109 7.81 15.17 -4.37
CA ASN A 109 9.08 15.46 -5.03
C ASN A 109 9.75 16.66 -4.36
N LEU A 110 11.01 16.52 -3.97
CA LEU A 110 11.81 17.60 -3.41
C LEU A 110 12.22 18.58 -4.51
N GLN A 111 12.03 19.87 -4.25
CA GLN A 111 12.42 20.95 -5.16
C GLN A 111 13.66 21.69 -4.66
N ARG A 112 13.68 22.04 -3.36
CA ARG A 112 14.79 22.72 -2.68
C ARG A 112 14.64 22.66 -1.17
N VAL A 113 15.72 23.01 -0.46
CA VAL A 113 15.76 23.09 1.00
C VAL A 113 16.18 24.50 1.41
N GLU A 114 15.51 25.05 2.42
CA GLU A 114 15.84 26.35 3.03
C GLU A 114 15.67 26.25 4.56
N GLY A 115 16.79 26.33 5.28
CA GLY A 115 16.80 26.15 6.73
C GLY A 115 16.25 24.78 7.14
N SER A 116 15.21 24.77 7.98
CA SER A 116 14.51 23.57 8.45
C SER A 116 13.29 23.19 7.61
N PHE A 117 13.15 23.76 6.41
CA PHE A 117 12.03 23.50 5.52
C PHE A 117 12.49 22.98 4.16
N SER A 118 11.66 22.12 3.59
CA SER A 118 11.80 21.60 2.24
C SER A 118 10.63 22.09 1.40
N GLN A 119 10.91 22.70 0.25
CA GLN A 119 9.88 22.93 -0.75
C GLN A 119 9.67 21.63 -1.52
N VAL A 120 8.44 21.16 -1.56
CA VAL A 120 8.07 19.91 -2.22
C VAL A 120 6.87 20.13 -3.14
N SER A 121 6.70 19.22 -4.09
CA SER A 121 5.50 19.13 -4.91
C SER A 121 4.83 17.76 -4.80
N TYR A 122 3.50 17.78 -4.83
CA TYR A 122 2.65 16.62 -5.04
C TYR A 122 1.89 16.82 -6.35
N GLU A 123 1.87 15.78 -7.18
CA GLU A 123 1.18 15.78 -8.46
C GLU A 123 0.25 14.56 -8.53
N GLU A 124 -1.01 14.80 -8.85
CA GLU A 124 -1.96 13.74 -9.15
C GLU A 124 -2.47 13.93 -10.58
N ASN A 125 -2.35 12.85 -11.36
CA ASN A 125 -2.84 12.81 -12.73
C ASN A 125 -4.22 12.15 -12.78
N ASP A 126 -4.82 12.06 -13.97
CA ASP A 126 -6.13 11.42 -14.22
C ASP A 126 -6.22 9.91 -13.90
N GLN A 127 -5.20 9.35 -13.23
CA GLN A 127 -5.07 7.97 -12.78
C GLN A 127 -5.27 6.89 -13.86
N LEU A 128 -5.16 7.27 -15.14
CA LEU A 128 -5.15 6.34 -16.26
C LEU A 128 -3.77 5.67 -16.40
N VAL A 129 -3.73 4.45 -16.94
CA VAL A 129 -2.48 3.72 -17.30
C VAL A 129 -1.54 4.59 -18.14
N HIS A 130 -2.11 5.45 -18.98
CA HIS A 130 -1.41 6.51 -19.72
C HIS A 130 -2.03 7.86 -19.35
N PRO A 131 -1.43 8.60 -18.42
CA PRO A 131 -2.04 9.82 -17.93
C PRO A 131 -2.08 10.90 -19.02
N ASN A 132 -3.24 11.53 -19.21
CA ASN A 132 -3.40 12.55 -20.26
C ASN A 132 -3.31 13.98 -19.71
N TYR A 133 -3.58 14.18 -18.43
CA TYR A 133 -3.48 15.48 -17.77
C TYR A 133 -3.24 15.35 -16.27
N THR A 134 -2.70 16.43 -15.69
CA THR A 134 -2.57 16.62 -14.25
C THR A 134 -3.89 17.13 -13.69
N THR A 135 -4.51 16.33 -12.82
CA THR A 135 -5.75 16.69 -12.10
C THR A 135 -5.48 17.81 -11.12
N TYR A 136 -4.41 17.70 -10.33
CA TYR A 136 -3.94 18.80 -9.47
C TYR A 136 -2.46 18.69 -9.12
N HIS A 137 -1.83 19.84 -8.89
CA HIS A 137 -0.44 19.98 -8.48
C HIS A 137 -0.37 20.94 -7.30
N ILE A 138 0.12 20.43 -6.16
CA ILE A 138 0.34 21.22 -4.94
C ILE A 138 1.84 21.42 -4.76
N MET A 139 2.28 22.68 -4.66
CA MET A 139 3.67 23.03 -4.35
C MET A 139 3.74 23.96 -3.14
N GLY A 140 4.57 23.62 -2.16
CA GLY A 140 4.79 24.47 -1.00
C GLY A 140 5.86 23.94 -0.08
N TRP A 141 5.98 24.56 1.08
CA TRP A 141 7.01 24.26 2.07
C TRP A 141 6.45 23.39 3.18
N VAL A 142 7.23 22.39 3.59
CA VAL A 142 6.96 21.53 4.74
C VAL A 142 8.19 21.45 5.64
N PRO A 143 8.05 21.20 6.95
CA PRO A 143 9.19 20.91 7.81
C PRO A 143 10.02 19.75 7.26
N THR A 144 11.35 19.90 7.15
CA THR A 144 12.21 18.86 6.56
C THR A 144 12.19 17.56 7.37
N ASP A 145 11.99 17.66 8.69
CA ASP A 145 11.93 16.50 9.60
C ASP A 145 10.68 15.64 9.41
N CYS A 146 9.66 16.12 8.68
CA CYS A 146 8.49 15.32 8.31
C CYS A 146 8.73 14.45 7.06
N LEU A 147 9.91 14.51 6.43
CA LEU A 147 10.21 13.78 5.19
C LEU A 147 11.18 12.62 5.43
N THR A 148 10.96 11.53 4.70
CA THR A 148 11.88 10.38 4.68
C THR A 148 11.95 9.78 3.28
N ASN A 149 13.13 9.33 2.85
CA ASN A 149 13.26 8.51 1.66
C ASN A 149 13.23 7.01 2.00
N ARG A 150 13.24 6.63 3.28
CA ARG A 150 13.29 5.23 3.71
C ARG A 150 11.88 4.65 3.88
N MET A 151 11.66 3.46 3.34
CA MET A 151 10.39 2.74 3.43
C MET A 151 10.63 1.31 3.95
N VAL A 152 9.73 0.84 4.80
CA VAL A 152 9.65 -0.57 5.20
C VAL A 152 8.25 -1.08 4.86
N ARG A 153 8.17 -2.13 4.04
CA ARG A 153 6.92 -2.79 3.68
C ARG A 153 6.82 -4.14 4.39
N TYR A 154 5.77 -4.33 5.18
CA TYR A 154 5.47 -5.58 5.87
C TYR A 154 4.46 -6.39 5.06
N PHE A 155 4.73 -7.69 4.91
CA PHE A 155 3.90 -8.60 4.14
C PHE A 155 3.11 -9.52 5.06
N TYR A 156 1.81 -9.64 4.79
CA TYR A 156 0.90 -10.50 5.53
C TYR A 156 0.14 -11.41 4.57
N HIS A 157 -0.06 -12.66 4.99
CA HIS A 157 -0.95 -13.61 4.34
C HIS A 157 -2.24 -13.71 5.15
N LEU A 158 -3.36 -13.37 4.53
CA LEU A 158 -4.70 -13.50 5.09
C LEU A 158 -5.40 -14.65 4.36
N SER A 159 -6.03 -15.56 5.10
CA SER A 159 -6.81 -16.65 4.50
C SER A 159 -8.29 -16.44 4.75
N VAL A 160 -9.14 -16.79 3.79
CA VAL A 160 -10.60 -16.69 3.89
C VAL A 160 -11.28 -18.02 3.62
N GLU A 161 -12.56 -18.11 4.01
CA GLU A 161 -13.44 -19.20 3.58
C GLU A 161 -13.73 -19.06 2.09
N ASP A 162 -13.80 -20.19 1.36
CA ASP A 162 -14.41 -20.16 0.04
C ASP A 162 -15.92 -19.98 0.19
N ASP A 163 -16.42 -18.85 -0.28
CA ASP A 163 -17.85 -18.53 -0.35
C ASP A 163 -18.47 -18.80 -1.73
N GLY A 164 -17.68 -19.40 -2.64
CA GLY A 164 -18.09 -19.75 -3.99
C GLY A 164 -18.10 -18.58 -5.00
N ARG A 165 -17.87 -17.32 -4.57
CA ARG A 165 -17.83 -16.17 -5.48
C ARG A 165 -16.55 -16.21 -6.32
N GLN A 166 -16.65 -16.04 -7.63
CA GLN A 166 -15.46 -15.91 -8.50
C GLN A 166 -14.98 -14.47 -8.64
N SER A 167 -15.93 -13.54 -8.66
CA SER A 167 -15.67 -12.11 -8.77
C SER A 167 -16.87 -11.32 -8.25
N TRP A 168 -16.61 -10.13 -7.74
CA TRP A 168 -17.65 -9.18 -7.32
C TRP A 168 -17.16 -7.74 -7.51
N VAL A 169 -18.08 -6.79 -7.40
CA VAL A 169 -17.75 -5.36 -7.44
C VAL A 169 -17.87 -4.80 -6.03
N VAL A 170 -16.91 -3.96 -5.65
CA VAL A 170 -16.95 -3.16 -4.43
C VAL A 170 -16.91 -1.69 -4.82
N GLU A 171 -17.69 -0.88 -4.12
CA GLU A 171 -17.71 0.57 -4.28
C GLU A 171 -17.01 1.19 -3.06
N VAL A 172 -15.82 1.74 -3.28
CA VAL A 172 -15.00 2.40 -2.27
C VAL A 172 -14.47 3.69 -2.89
N ASP A 173 -14.51 4.80 -2.14
CA ASP A 173 -14.04 6.11 -2.58
C ASP A 173 -14.58 6.58 -3.94
N ASN A 174 -15.86 6.31 -4.20
CA ASN A 174 -16.57 6.60 -5.46
C ASN A 174 -16.01 5.87 -6.70
N HIS A 175 -15.22 4.83 -6.50
CA HIS A 175 -14.73 3.96 -7.56
C HIS A 175 -15.37 2.58 -7.48
N HIS A 176 -15.64 1.99 -8.65
CA HIS A 176 -16.08 0.61 -8.76
C HIS A 176 -14.88 -0.29 -9.05
N TYR A 177 -14.51 -1.11 -8.07
CA TYR A 177 -13.42 -2.08 -8.19
C TYR A 177 -13.96 -3.46 -8.51
N ARG A 178 -13.40 -4.12 -9.52
CA ARG A 178 -13.73 -5.54 -9.78
C ARG A 178 -12.74 -6.41 -9.04
N LEU A 179 -13.22 -7.13 -8.03
CA LEU A 179 -12.46 -8.15 -7.33
C LEU A 179 -12.64 -9.50 -7.99
N PHE A 180 -11.57 -10.30 -8.04
CA PHE A 180 -11.62 -11.64 -8.59
C PHE A 180 -10.50 -12.52 -8.05
N TRP A 181 -10.79 -13.82 -8.01
CA TRP A 181 -9.82 -14.84 -7.63
C TRP A 181 -9.03 -15.31 -8.84
N SER A 182 -7.72 -15.49 -8.67
CA SER A 182 -6.83 -16.02 -9.69
C SER A 182 -5.93 -17.10 -9.09
N PRO A 183 -5.75 -18.27 -9.74
CA PRO A 183 -4.80 -19.28 -9.30
C PRO A 183 -3.41 -18.67 -9.15
N ILE A 184 -2.75 -18.93 -8.02
CA ILE A 184 -1.47 -18.27 -7.72
C ILE A 184 -0.35 -18.67 -8.70
N GLU A 185 -0.47 -19.83 -9.32
CA GLU A 185 0.44 -20.32 -10.36
C GLU A 185 0.24 -19.61 -11.71
N HIS A 186 -0.90 -18.91 -11.91
CA HIS A 186 -1.32 -18.32 -13.18
C HIS A 186 -1.91 -16.92 -12.97
N LEU A 187 -1.16 -16.04 -12.30
CA LEU A 187 -1.57 -14.66 -12.05
C LEU A 187 -1.59 -13.82 -13.34
N PRO A 188 -2.57 -12.91 -13.50
CA PRO A 188 -2.54 -11.91 -14.56
C PRO A 188 -1.43 -10.89 -14.31
N ALA A 189 -1.20 -10.00 -15.28
CA ALA A 189 -0.25 -8.89 -15.11
C ALA A 189 -0.74 -7.92 -14.01
N ILE A 190 -0.01 -7.91 -12.88
CA ILE A 190 -0.22 -6.95 -11.78
C ILE A 190 0.65 -5.73 -12.03
N VAL A 191 0.18 -4.55 -11.65
CA VAL A 191 0.92 -3.31 -11.88
C VAL A 191 2.24 -3.24 -11.10
N THR A 192 3.24 -2.59 -11.71
CA THR A 192 4.48 -2.23 -11.03
C THR A 192 4.20 -1.11 -10.01
N PRO A 193 4.78 -1.17 -8.79
CA PRO A 193 5.78 -2.14 -8.31
C PRO A 193 5.20 -3.38 -7.62
N GLN A 194 3.89 -3.58 -7.61
CA GLN A 194 3.26 -4.61 -6.80
C GLN A 194 3.56 -6.04 -7.25
N GLN A 195 3.70 -6.26 -8.56
CA GLN A 195 4.16 -7.54 -9.12
C GLN A 195 5.47 -8.02 -8.46
N ALA A 196 6.43 -7.11 -8.28
CA ALA A 196 7.73 -7.42 -7.68
C ALA A 196 7.62 -7.85 -6.20
N TRP A 197 6.53 -7.50 -5.50
CA TRP A 197 6.32 -7.94 -4.12
C TRP A 197 6.03 -9.42 -4.01
N ILE A 198 5.30 -10.00 -4.98
CA ILE A 198 5.04 -11.44 -5.03
C ILE A 198 6.35 -12.19 -5.25
N GLU A 199 7.13 -11.73 -6.23
CA GLU A 199 8.45 -12.30 -6.54
C GLU A 199 9.38 -12.25 -5.33
N TYR A 200 9.45 -11.10 -4.66
CA TYR A 200 10.24 -10.93 -3.43
C TYR A 200 9.81 -11.91 -2.33
N VAL A 201 8.52 -12.03 -2.06
CA VAL A 201 7.99 -12.93 -1.04
C VAL A 201 8.28 -14.40 -1.36
N CYS A 202 8.11 -14.81 -2.61
CA CYS A 202 8.32 -16.20 -3.03
C CYS A 202 9.81 -16.58 -3.15
N ASN A 203 10.65 -15.64 -3.60
CA ASN A 203 12.05 -15.92 -3.94
C ASN A 203 13.01 -15.56 -2.82
N GLU A 204 12.86 -14.38 -2.21
CA GLU A 204 13.77 -13.86 -1.18
C GLU A 204 13.34 -14.29 0.23
N LEU A 205 12.04 -14.26 0.51
CA LEU A 205 11.49 -14.72 1.79
C LEU A 205 11.14 -16.22 1.80
N HIS A 206 11.33 -16.91 0.66
CA HIS A 206 11.05 -18.33 0.46
C HIS A 206 9.64 -18.76 0.90
N TYR A 207 8.67 -17.84 0.82
CA TYR A 207 7.30 -18.12 1.26
C TYR A 207 6.56 -18.98 0.24
N ARG A 208 5.67 -19.85 0.74
CA ARG A 208 4.79 -20.71 -0.06
C ARG A 208 3.35 -20.56 0.44
N PHE A 209 2.48 -20.02 -0.39
CA PHE A 209 1.08 -19.76 -0.02
C PHE A 209 0.28 -21.06 0.19
N ASP A 210 0.58 -22.11 -0.56
CA ASP A 210 -0.13 -23.40 -0.53
C ASP A 210 0.12 -24.22 0.73
N GLU A 211 1.29 -24.03 1.36
CA GLU A 211 1.66 -24.70 2.61
C GLU A 211 1.06 -23.97 3.82
N ALA A 212 0.99 -22.64 3.75
CA ALA A 212 0.41 -21.81 4.80
C ALA A 212 -1.11 -22.00 4.93
N ALA A 213 -1.82 -22.28 3.84
CA ALA A 213 -3.25 -22.62 3.88
C ALA A 213 -3.56 -23.92 4.65
N LYS A 214 -2.53 -24.77 4.86
CA LYS A 214 -2.64 -26.04 5.59
C LYS A 214 -2.21 -25.94 7.06
N SER A 215 -1.59 -24.84 7.48
CA SER A 215 -1.16 -24.63 8.87
C SER A 215 -2.29 -24.08 9.74
N ASN A 216 -2.53 -24.73 10.89
CA ASN A 216 -3.56 -24.36 11.87
C ASN A 216 -3.35 -22.95 12.45
N PRO A 217 -4.43 -22.22 12.82
CA PRO A 217 -4.38 -20.83 13.28
C PRO A 217 -3.71 -20.60 14.66
N ASN A 218 -3.10 -21.62 15.27
CA ASN A 218 -2.48 -21.51 16.60
C ASN A 218 -0.97 -21.20 16.58
N ASP A 219 -0.34 -21.08 15.41
CA ASP A 219 1.10 -20.75 15.37
C ASP A 219 1.34 -19.24 15.26
N THR A 220 1.91 -18.72 16.35
CA THR A 220 2.65 -17.47 16.56
C THR A 220 1.88 -16.19 16.91
N ALA A 221 1.75 -16.01 18.23
CA ALA A 221 1.85 -14.71 18.89
C ALA A 221 3.34 -14.41 19.17
N GLN A 222 3.84 -13.30 18.62
CA GLN A 222 4.76 -12.33 19.24
C GLN A 222 5.11 -11.24 18.23
#